data_AF-A0A0S2DQV1-F1
#
_entry.id   AF-A0A0S2DQV1-F1
#
_cell.length_a   1.000
_cell.length_b   1.000
_cell.length_c   1.000
_cell.angle_alpha   90.00
_cell.angle_beta   90.00
_cell.angle_gamma   90.00
#
_symmetry.space_group_name_H-M   'P 1'
#
loop_
_entity.id
_entity.type
_entity.pdbx_description
1 polymer ?
#
loop_
_entity_poly.entity_id
_entity_poly.type
_entity_poly.pdbx_seq_one_letter_code
_entity_poly.pdbx_strand_id
1 'polypeptide(L)'
;MNIEPLICRHLGSASEWKRLAFMASCCEPMLLNFRLYHEASRLGSPDLLRRGLDFAWQTARDDTVDGEADELVKPSRLQAPSRHDEGHSFAQAAIQTCFAISHTLRSLRGPRVLDALDVADASIYAIELHYRNELFLTKRTRSDREFLRRTEIMRLAKSLERLSAAPERDRLKAVARLRCSAQRAPSTLVRA
;
A
#
# COMPACT_ATOMS: atom_id res chain seq x y z
N MET A 1 -5.09 -1.14 -17.68
CA MET A 1 -5.19 -0.77 -16.26
C MET A 1 -6.68 -0.63 -15.93
N ASN A 2 -7.30 -1.65 -15.32
CA ASN A 2 -8.72 -1.67 -14.94
C ASN A 2 -8.86 -1.18 -13.49
N ILE A 3 -8.50 0.07 -13.24
CA ILE A 3 -8.89 0.75 -12.00
C ILE A 3 -10.31 1.28 -12.22
N GLU A 4 -11.21 1.06 -11.26
CA GLU A 4 -12.59 1.47 -11.40
C GLU A 4 -12.68 2.99 -11.65
N PRO A 5 -13.52 3.46 -12.61
CA PRO A 5 -13.72 4.88 -12.90
C PRO A 5 -14.06 5.73 -11.67
N LEU A 6 -14.64 5.09 -10.65
CA LEU A 6 -14.99 5.71 -9.38
C LEU A 6 -13.75 6.13 -8.56
N ILE A 7 -12.70 5.30 -8.53
CA ILE A 7 -11.43 5.61 -7.86
C ILE A 7 -10.78 6.83 -8.53
N CYS A 8 -10.69 6.84 -9.87
CA CYS A 8 -10.13 7.96 -10.62
C CYS A 8 -10.87 9.28 -10.34
N ARG A 9 -12.21 9.23 -10.32
CA ARG A 9 -13.05 10.41 -10.04
C ARG A 9 -12.78 10.96 -8.64
N HIS A 10 -12.74 10.10 -7.61
CA HIS A 10 -12.53 10.53 -6.23
C HIS A 10 -11.11 11.08 -6.01
N LEU A 11 -10.09 10.49 -6.64
CA LEU A 11 -8.72 10.99 -6.56
C LEU A 11 -8.55 12.36 -7.23
N GLY A 12 -9.26 12.59 -8.34
CA GLY A 12 -9.24 13.86 -9.07
C GLY A 12 -9.76 15.05 -8.26
N SER A 13 -10.73 14.83 -7.36
CA SER A 13 -11.28 15.88 -6.49
C SER A 13 -10.70 15.92 -5.08
N ALA A 14 -9.85 14.96 -4.72
CA ALA A 14 -9.21 14.90 -3.40
C ALA A 14 -8.21 16.06 -3.21
N SER A 15 -8.02 16.52 -1.98
CA SER A 15 -6.88 17.38 -1.61
C SER A 15 -5.60 16.55 -1.50
N GLU A 16 -4.44 17.20 -1.44
CA GLU A 16 -3.14 16.50 -1.41
C GLU A 16 -3.01 15.57 -0.21
N TRP A 17 -3.38 16.01 0.99
CA TRP A 17 -3.33 15.15 2.18
C TRP A 17 -4.26 13.95 2.08
N LYS A 18 -5.42 14.08 1.41
CA LYS A 18 -6.33 12.96 1.16
C LYS A 18 -5.73 11.96 0.19
N ARG A 19 -5.08 12.43 -0.89
CA ARG A 19 -4.33 11.55 -1.80
C ARG A 19 -3.20 10.82 -1.08
N LEU A 20 -2.43 11.53 -0.24
CA LEU A 20 -1.35 10.92 0.52
C LEU A 20 -1.85 9.91 1.56
N ALA A 21 -2.92 10.24 2.29
CA ALA A 21 -3.56 9.33 3.25
C ALA A 21 -4.11 8.08 2.56
N PHE A 22 -4.66 8.23 1.36
CA PHE A 22 -5.10 7.12 0.53
C PHE A 22 -3.92 6.22 0.13
N MET A 23 -2.85 6.80 -0.42
CA MET A 23 -1.63 6.06 -0.79
C MET A 23 -1.06 5.30 0.41
N ALA A 24 -0.95 5.94 1.57
CA ALA A 24 -0.49 5.28 2.79
C ALA A 24 -1.42 4.11 3.21
N SER A 25 -2.74 4.27 3.04
CA SER A 25 -3.71 3.21 3.33
C SER A 25 -3.65 2.01 2.37
N CYS A 26 -3.14 2.20 1.15
CA CYS A 26 -2.83 1.13 0.21
C CYS A 26 -1.63 0.30 0.69
N CYS A 27 -0.60 0.98 1.21
CA CYS A 27 0.64 0.34 1.63
C CYS A 27 0.53 -0.49 2.92
N GLU A 28 -0.42 -0.18 3.81
CA GLU A 28 -0.54 -0.84 5.13
C GLU A 28 -0.66 -2.38 5.05
N PRO A 29 -1.60 -2.97 4.27
CA PRO A 29 -1.69 -4.42 4.16
C PRO A 29 -0.46 -5.05 3.50
N MET A 30 0.21 -4.31 2.60
CA MET A 30 1.36 -4.80 1.84
C MET A 30 2.59 -5.06 2.72
N LEU A 31 2.69 -4.42 3.89
CA LEU A 31 3.80 -4.66 4.82
C LEU A 31 3.91 -6.13 5.25
N LEU A 32 2.78 -6.87 5.31
CA LEU A 32 2.84 -8.30 5.58
C LEU A 32 3.60 -9.06 4.49
N ASN A 33 3.38 -8.72 3.22
CA ASN A 33 4.05 -9.40 2.10
C ASN A 33 5.57 -9.26 2.20
N PHE A 34 6.04 -8.08 2.60
CA PHE A 34 7.46 -7.86 2.80
C PHE A 34 8.00 -8.60 4.03
N ARG A 35 7.23 -8.68 5.12
CA ARG A 35 7.61 -9.49 6.30
C ARG A 35 7.74 -10.98 5.96
N LEU A 36 6.79 -11.53 5.22
CA LEU A 36 6.84 -12.93 4.78
C LEU A 36 8.06 -13.20 3.88
N TYR A 37 8.39 -12.28 2.98
CA TYR A 37 9.64 -12.35 2.23
C TYR A 37 10.86 -12.30 3.15
N HIS A 38 10.94 -11.34 4.06
CA HIS A 38 12.04 -11.19 5.01
C HIS A 38 12.23 -12.43 5.89
N GLU A 39 11.14 -13.04 6.37
CA GLU A 39 11.18 -14.27 7.15
C GLU A 39 11.74 -15.44 6.34
N ALA A 40 11.37 -15.55 5.06
CA ALA A 40 11.77 -16.62 4.17
C ALA A 40 13.20 -16.46 3.62
N SER A 41 13.62 -15.24 3.26
CA SER A 41 14.91 -14.96 2.61
C SER A 41 15.98 -14.42 3.56
N ARG A 42 15.58 -13.89 4.72
CA ARG A 42 16.43 -13.11 5.65
C ARG A 42 17.00 -11.82 5.05
N LEU A 43 16.42 -11.34 3.94
CA LEU A 43 16.83 -10.10 3.27
C LEU A 43 15.86 -8.95 3.56
N GLY A 44 16.33 -7.71 3.41
CA GLY A 44 15.49 -6.53 3.62
C GLY A 44 15.26 -6.15 5.08
N SER A 45 14.62 -5.00 5.31
CA SER A 45 14.23 -4.54 6.65
C SER A 45 12.78 -4.06 6.68
N PRO A 46 11.86 -4.84 7.28
CA PRO A 46 10.48 -4.43 7.47
C PRO A 46 10.34 -3.14 8.28
N ASP A 47 11.27 -2.88 9.21
CA ASP A 47 11.28 -1.67 10.04
C ASP A 47 11.60 -0.40 9.25
N LEU A 48 12.45 -0.50 8.22
CA LEU A 48 12.68 0.63 7.31
C LEU A 48 11.41 1.00 6.54
N LEU A 49 10.69 0.01 6.01
CA LEU A 49 9.43 0.23 5.31
C LEU A 49 8.33 0.76 6.23
N ARG A 50 8.26 0.27 7.47
CA ARG A 50 7.33 0.78 8.48
C ARG A 50 7.59 2.25 8.80
N ARG A 51 8.86 2.63 9.05
CA ARG A 51 9.25 4.03 9.30
C ARG A 51 8.90 4.92 8.12
N GLY A 52 9.18 4.48 6.90
CA GLY A 52 8.78 5.19 5.69
C GLY A 52 7.26 5.43 5.62
N LEU A 53 6.47 4.39 5.86
CA LEU A 53 5.01 4.52 5.87
C LEU A 53 4.51 5.42 7.03
N ASP A 54 5.22 5.47 8.16
CA ASP A 54 4.91 6.37 9.28
C ASP A 54 5.13 7.84 8.92
N PHE A 55 6.17 8.16 8.14
CA PHE A 55 6.35 9.50 7.60
C PHE A 55 5.22 9.89 6.66
N ALA A 56 4.79 9.00 5.76
CA ALA A 56 3.65 9.27 4.88
C ALA A 56 2.37 9.57 5.68
N TRP A 57 2.12 8.83 6.77
CA TRP A 57 1.00 9.12 7.66
C TRP A 57 1.14 10.44 8.42
N GLN A 58 2.34 10.77 8.88
CA GLN A 58 2.61 12.02 9.57
C GLN A 58 2.39 13.21 8.64
N THR A 59 3.00 13.19 7.44
CA THR A 59 2.79 14.24 6.43
C THR A 59 1.32 14.34 6.03
N ALA A 60 0.61 13.22 5.83
CA ALA A 60 -0.82 13.26 5.56
C ALA A 60 -1.63 13.85 6.72
N ARG A 61 -1.15 13.75 7.96
CA ARG A 61 -1.81 14.27 9.16
C ARG A 61 -1.61 15.77 9.36
N ASP A 62 -0.38 16.26 9.21
CA ASP A 62 0.00 17.61 9.66
C ASP A 62 0.86 18.40 8.67
N ASP A 63 1.04 17.91 7.43
CA ASP A 63 1.83 18.54 6.36
C ASP A 63 3.34 18.62 6.63
N THR A 64 3.80 18.02 7.72
CA THR A 64 5.23 17.97 8.04
C THR A 64 5.91 16.93 7.16
N VAL A 65 6.84 17.37 6.33
CA VAL A 65 7.68 16.47 5.51
C VAL A 65 9.01 16.25 6.22
N ASP A 66 9.31 14.99 6.53
CA ASP A 66 10.61 14.62 7.06
C ASP A 66 11.68 14.68 5.97
N GLY A 67 12.80 15.37 6.23
CA GLY A 67 13.92 15.48 5.29
C GLY A 67 14.63 14.14 5.03
N GLU A 68 14.50 13.16 5.92
CA GLU A 68 15.10 11.83 5.79
C GLU A 68 14.25 10.88 4.95
N ALA A 69 13.01 11.25 4.60
CA ALA A 69 12.11 10.41 3.82
C ALA A 69 12.70 9.98 2.46
N ASP A 70 13.41 10.90 1.80
CA ASP A 70 14.07 10.66 0.51
C ASP A 70 15.28 9.70 0.64
N GLU A 71 15.92 9.65 1.80
CA GLU A 71 17.03 8.73 2.07
C GLU A 71 16.54 7.30 2.32
N LEU A 72 15.36 7.15 2.94
CA LEU A 72 14.77 5.83 3.23
C LEU A 72 14.37 5.05 1.96
N VAL A 73 14.10 5.74 0.85
CA VAL A 73 13.66 5.11 -0.41
C VAL A 73 14.79 4.69 -1.33
N LYS A 74 16.05 4.88 -0.92
CA LYS A 74 17.20 4.42 -1.73
C LYS A 74 17.15 2.89 -1.85
N PRO A 75 17.18 2.32 -3.08
CA PRO A 75 17.15 0.87 -3.27
C PRO A 75 18.23 0.13 -2.46
N SER A 76 19.39 0.75 -2.30
CA SER A 76 20.49 0.24 -1.47
C SER A 76 20.14 0.09 0.01
N ARG A 77 19.28 0.95 0.56
CA ARG A 77 18.81 0.86 1.95
C ARG A 77 17.67 -0.15 2.12
N LEU A 78 16.75 -0.19 1.16
CA LEU A 78 15.61 -1.11 1.21
C LEU A 78 16.02 -2.57 1.07
N GLN A 79 17.21 -2.84 0.48
CA GLN A 79 17.64 -4.17 0.05
C GLN A 79 16.49 -4.91 -0.63
N ALA A 80 15.82 -4.20 -1.54
CA ALA A 80 14.65 -4.72 -2.21
C ALA A 80 15.00 -6.01 -2.98
N PRO A 81 14.08 -6.99 -3.05
CA PRO A 81 14.32 -8.20 -3.80
C PRO A 81 14.74 -7.87 -5.23
N SER A 82 15.75 -8.57 -5.75
CA SER A 82 16.10 -8.44 -7.15
C SER A 82 15.05 -9.17 -8.00
N ARG A 83 14.89 -8.78 -9.27
CA ARG A 83 14.03 -9.54 -10.20
C ARG A 83 14.50 -10.98 -10.40
N HIS A 84 15.76 -11.27 -10.06
CA HIS A 84 16.38 -12.59 -10.15
C HIS A 84 16.24 -13.43 -8.89
N ASP A 85 15.54 -12.95 -7.84
CA ASP A 85 15.20 -13.72 -6.64
C ASP A 85 14.06 -14.74 -6.93
N GLU A 86 14.12 -15.41 -8.09
CA GLU A 86 13.09 -16.27 -8.66
C GLU A 86 12.76 -17.49 -7.78
N GLY A 87 13.63 -17.82 -6.82
CA GLY A 87 13.44 -18.90 -5.85
C GLY A 87 12.52 -18.57 -4.67
N HIS A 88 12.11 -17.30 -4.47
CA HIS A 88 11.29 -16.91 -3.33
C HIS A 88 9.88 -16.50 -3.76
N SER A 89 8.88 -17.29 -3.37
CA SER A 89 7.47 -17.06 -3.72
C SER A 89 7.01 -15.63 -3.41
N PHE A 90 7.44 -15.05 -2.29
CA PHE A 90 7.07 -13.70 -1.86
C PHE A 90 7.84 -12.55 -2.52
N ALA A 91 8.89 -12.81 -3.31
CA ALA A 91 9.76 -11.76 -3.86
C ALA A 91 8.98 -10.72 -4.69
N GLN A 92 8.07 -11.16 -5.57
CA GLN A 92 7.29 -10.22 -6.38
C GLN A 92 6.35 -9.34 -5.54
N ALA A 93 5.76 -9.89 -4.47
CA ALA A 93 4.89 -9.13 -3.58
C ALA A 93 5.71 -8.13 -2.73
N ALA A 94 6.92 -8.50 -2.32
CA ALA A 94 7.86 -7.62 -1.65
C ALA A 94 8.35 -6.48 -2.58
N ILE A 95 8.60 -6.76 -3.87
CA ILE A 95 8.92 -5.73 -4.88
C ILE A 95 7.78 -4.71 -4.99
N GLN A 96 6.52 -5.17 -5.08
CA GLN A 96 5.37 -4.26 -5.10
C GLN A 96 5.26 -3.42 -3.83
N THR A 97 5.58 -3.99 -2.67
CA THR A 97 5.59 -3.27 -1.39
C THR A 97 6.64 -2.17 -1.37
N CYS A 98 7.88 -2.49 -1.77
CA CYS A 98 8.94 -1.50 -1.90
C CYS A 98 8.59 -0.40 -2.92
N PHE A 99 8.03 -0.78 -4.06
CA PHE A 99 7.58 0.17 -5.08
C PHE A 99 6.53 1.13 -4.51
N ALA A 100 5.44 0.63 -3.94
CA ALA A 100 4.33 1.45 -3.45
C ALA A 100 4.76 2.41 -2.34
N ILE A 101 5.54 1.94 -1.36
CA ILE A 101 6.04 2.78 -0.26
C ILE A 101 7.02 3.83 -0.79
N SER A 102 7.95 3.42 -1.67
CA SER A 102 8.92 4.37 -2.23
C SER A 102 8.26 5.43 -3.10
N HIS A 103 7.25 5.04 -3.87
CA HIS A 103 6.48 5.96 -4.69
C HIS A 103 5.68 6.94 -3.81
N THR A 104 5.04 6.44 -2.75
CA THR A 104 4.37 7.28 -1.75
C THR A 104 5.29 8.31 -1.10
N LEU A 105 6.50 7.90 -0.73
CA LEU A 105 7.49 8.77 -0.09
C LEU A 105 8.03 9.85 -1.04
N ARG A 106 8.24 9.54 -2.32
CA ARG A 106 8.61 10.56 -3.31
C ARG A 106 7.49 11.58 -3.55
N SER A 107 6.26 11.18 -3.32
CA SER A 107 5.07 12.02 -3.48
C SER A 107 4.70 12.85 -2.25
N LEU A 108 5.51 12.85 -1.17
CA LEU A 108 5.18 13.58 0.07
C LEU A 108 4.95 15.08 -0.15
N ARG A 109 5.68 15.70 -1.10
CA ARG A 109 5.66 17.15 -1.37
C ARG A 109 4.70 17.56 -2.51
N GLY A 110 3.75 16.71 -2.87
CA GLY A 110 2.81 16.99 -3.94
C GLY A 110 2.26 15.71 -4.57
N PRO A 111 1.46 14.92 -3.84
CA PRO A 111 0.94 13.66 -4.34
C PRO A 111 -0.01 13.90 -5.50
N ARG A 112 0.32 13.38 -6.68
CA ARG A 112 -0.51 13.53 -7.88
C ARG A 112 -1.53 12.41 -7.95
N VAL A 113 -2.57 12.62 -8.76
CA VAL A 113 -3.59 11.60 -9.05
C VAL A 113 -2.95 10.33 -9.62
N LEU A 114 -2.00 10.49 -10.55
CA LEU A 114 -1.28 9.36 -11.16
C LEU A 114 -0.49 8.56 -10.13
N ASP A 115 0.20 9.24 -9.20
CA ASP A 115 0.97 8.58 -8.15
C ASP A 115 0.05 7.71 -7.26
N ALA A 116 -1.12 8.24 -6.92
CA ALA A 116 -2.12 7.51 -6.14
C ALA A 116 -2.72 6.31 -6.90
N LEU A 117 -2.87 6.42 -8.22
CA LEU A 117 -3.33 5.31 -9.06
C LEU A 117 -2.27 4.21 -9.18
N ASP A 118 -0.99 4.56 -9.35
CA ASP A 118 0.12 3.61 -9.42
C ASP A 118 0.24 2.82 -8.11
N VAL A 119 0.12 3.49 -6.96
CA VAL A 119 0.11 2.84 -5.64
C VAL A 119 -1.12 1.95 -5.44
N ALA A 120 -2.29 2.37 -5.91
CA ALA A 120 -3.50 1.55 -5.86
C ALA A 120 -3.39 0.28 -6.73
N ASP A 121 -2.85 0.38 -7.94
CA ASP A 121 -2.62 -0.76 -8.82
C ASP A 121 -1.62 -1.75 -8.20
N ALA A 122 -0.53 -1.23 -7.60
CA ALA A 122 0.45 -2.02 -6.87
C ALA A 122 -0.18 -2.76 -5.68
N SER A 123 -1.10 -2.12 -4.95
CA SER A 123 -1.84 -2.76 -3.84
C SER A 123 -2.70 -3.92 -4.33
N ILE A 124 -3.51 -3.68 -5.36
CA ILE A 124 -4.38 -4.71 -5.97
C ILE A 124 -3.53 -5.88 -6.49
N TYR A 125 -2.43 -5.58 -7.17
CA TYR A 125 -1.54 -6.60 -7.72
C TYR A 125 -0.81 -7.38 -6.63
N ALA A 126 -0.37 -6.74 -5.55
CA ALA A 126 0.27 -7.40 -4.42
C ALA A 126 -0.65 -8.41 -3.72
N ILE A 127 -1.96 -8.15 -3.68
CA ILE A 127 -2.95 -9.10 -3.15
C ILE A 127 -3.08 -10.33 -4.06
N GLU A 128 -3.09 -10.13 -5.38
CA GLU A 128 -3.10 -11.25 -6.32
C GLU A 128 -1.81 -12.10 -6.21
N LEU A 129 -0.66 -11.46 -6.01
CA LEU A 129 0.62 -12.14 -5.83
C LEU A 129 0.67 -12.92 -4.51
N HIS A 130 0.21 -12.32 -3.41
CA HIS A 130 0.08 -13.01 -2.13
C HIS A 130 -0.77 -14.27 -2.27
N TYR A 131 -1.94 -14.13 -2.90
CA TYR A 131 -2.84 -15.24 -3.16
C TYR A 131 -2.21 -16.32 -4.04
N ARG A 132 -1.45 -15.95 -5.08
CA ARG A 132 -0.70 -16.92 -5.90
C ARG A 132 0.26 -17.74 -5.06
N ASN A 133 0.92 -17.13 -4.09
CA ASN A 133 1.85 -17.83 -3.20
C ASN A 133 1.12 -18.77 -2.24
N GLU A 134 -0.04 -18.36 -1.71
CA GLU A 134 -0.89 -19.23 -0.89
C GLU A 134 -1.56 -20.35 -1.69
N LEU A 135 -1.89 -20.14 -2.97
CA LEU A 135 -2.41 -21.15 -3.89
C LEU A 135 -1.45 -22.32 -4.08
N PHE A 136 -0.14 -22.06 -4.12
CA PHE A 136 0.87 -23.12 -4.16
C PHE A 136 0.88 -23.95 -2.86
N LEU A 137 0.36 -23.41 -1.76
CA LEU A 137 0.35 -24.03 -0.44
C LEU A 137 -1.03 -24.63 -0.06
N THR A 138 -2.12 -24.12 -0.64
CA THR A 138 -3.51 -24.45 -0.31
C THR A 138 -4.34 -24.49 -1.60
N LYS A 139 -5.20 -25.50 -1.78
CA LYS A 139 -5.98 -25.76 -3.03
C LYS A 139 -7.06 -24.70 -3.34
N ARG A 140 -6.69 -23.42 -3.48
CA ARG A 140 -7.63 -22.36 -3.79
C ARG A 140 -7.96 -22.28 -5.29
N THR A 141 -8.98 -21.51 -5.67
CA THR A 141 -9.56 -21.49 -7.03
C THR A 141 -9.33 -20.17 -7.77
N ARG A 142 -9.65 -20.14 -9.06
CA ARG A 142 -9.71 -18.88 -9.83
C ARG A 142 -10.76 -17.92 -9.24
N SER A 143 -11.85 -18.44 -8.70
CA SER A 143 -12.94 -17.65 -8.13
C SER A 143 -12.46 -16.85 -6.91
N ASP A 144 -11.62 -17.43 -6.05
CA ASP A 144 -11.16 -16.70 -4.87
C ASP A 144 -10.15 -15.59 -5.22
N ARG A 145 -9.38 -15.73 -6.31
CA ARG A 145 -8.55 -14.63 -6.85
C ARG A 145 -9.42 -13.43 -7.24
N GLU A 146 -10.47 -13.67 -8.02
CA GLU A 146 -11.37 -12.61 -8.50
C GLU A 146 -12.13 -11.96 -7.34
N PHE A 147 -12.56 -12.76 -6.36
CA PHE A 147 -13.16 -12.29 -5.11
C PHE A 147 -12.23 -11.35 -4.33
N LEU A 148 -10.95 -11.70 -4.21
CA LEU A 148 -9.97 -10.88 -3.48
C LEU A 148 -9.65 -9.57 -4.17
N ARG A 149 -9.43 -9.63 -5.48
CA ARG A 149 -9.25 -8.43 -6.30
C ARG A 149 -10.44 -7.48 -6.10
N ARG A 150 -11.67 -8.00 -6.16
CA ARG A 150 -12.88 -7.21 -5.95
C ARG A 150 -12.99 -6.67 -4.53
N THR A 151 -12.63 -7.49 -3.53
CA THR A 151 -12.63 -7.08 -2.11
C THR A 151 -11.66 -5.91 -1.87
N GLU A 152 -10.48 -5.96 -2.48
CA GLU A 152 -9.51 -4.87 -2.39
C GLU A 152 -10.02 -3.59 -3.06
N ILE A 153 -10.55 -3.71 -4.28
CA ILE A 153 -11.14 -2.56 -4.99
C ILE A 153 -12.22 -1.91 -4.13
N MET A 154 -13.10 -2.70 -3.52
CA MET A 154 -14.14 -2.20 -2.59
C MET A 154 -13.55 -1.52 -1.35
N ARG A 155 -12.46 -2.06 -0.79
CA ARG A 155 -11.76 -1.44 0.35
C ARG A 155 -11.17 -0.08 -0.02
N LEU A 156 -10.52 0.01 -1.19
CA LEU A 156 -9.94 1.23 -1.72
C LEU A 156 -11.02 2.29 -1.99
N ALA A 157 -12.12 1.90 -2.65
CA ALA A 157 -13.26 2.77 -2.89
C ALA A 157 -13.84 3.33 -1.59
N LYS A 158 -14.05 2.47 -0.58
CA LYS A 158 -14.55 2.87 0.75
C LYS A 158 -13.59 3.81 1.49
N SER A 159 -12.28 3.63 1.29
CA SER A 159 -11.27 4.51 1.87
C SER A 159 -11.35 5.92 1.27
N LEU A 160 -11.52 6.01 -0.06
CA LEU A 160 -11.72 7.27 -0.75
C LEU A 160 -13.05 7.94 -0.40
N GLU A 161 -14.14 7.19 -0.32
CA GLU A 161 -15.45 7.71 0.11
C GLU A 161 -15.35 8.39 1.49
N ARG A 162 -14.70 7.72 2.45
CA ARG A 162 -14.47 8.26 3.80
C ARG A 162 -13.62 9.53 3.79
N LEU A 163 -12.58 9.59 2.96
CA LEU A 163 -11.73 10.77 2.83
C LEU A 163 -12.46 11.92 2.12
N SER A 164 -13.23 11.63 1.08
CA SER A 164 -14.04 12.61 0.36
C SER A 164 -15.07 13.26 1.28
N ALA A 165 -15.73 12.47 2.14
CA ALA A 165 -16.71 12.97 3.11
C ALA A 165 -16.09 13.74 4.28
N ALA A 166 -14.78 13.62 4.52
CA ALA A 166 -14.12 14.30 5.63
C ALA A 166 -13.84 15.78 5.29
N PRO A 167 -14.34 16.75 6.09
CA PRO A 167 -13.97 18.14 5.92
C PRO A 167 -12.52 18.38 6.35
N GLU A 168 -11.89 19.44 5.83
CA GLU A 168 -10.49 19.79 6.13
C GLU A 168 -10.22 19.92 7.64
N ARG A 169 -11.16 20.51 8.40
CA ARG A 169 -11.07 20.62 9.88
C ARG A 169 -10.98 19.26 10.61
N ASP A 170 -11.40 18.18 9.99
CA ASP A 170 -11.38 16.83 10.55
C ASP A 170 -10.17 16.00 10.07
N ARG A 171 -9.20 16.60 9.36
CA ARG A 171 -8.00 15.94 8.80
C ARG A 171 -7.36 14.96 9.78
N LEU A 172 -7.02 15.41 10.99
CA LEU A 172 -6.39 14.57 12.02
C LEU A 172 -7.20 13.30 12.34
N LYS A 173 -8.51 13.46 12.53
CA LYS A 173 -9.43 12.37 12.88
C LYS A 173 -9.66 11.42 11.70
N ALA A 174 -9.76 11.96 10.48
CA ALA A 174 -9.92 11.20 9.26
C ALA A 174 -8.69 10.32 9.00
N VAL A 175 -7.49 10.90 9.09
CA VAL A 175 -6.21 10.19 8.94
C VAL A 175 -6.07 9.08 9.99
N ALA A 176 -6.31 9.37 11.26
CA ALA A 176 -6.22 8.37 12.34
C ALA A 176 -7.19 7.19 12.15
N ARG A 177 -8.45 7.48 11.77
CA ARG A 177 -9.46 6.45 11.48
C ARG A 177 -9.08 5.61 10.27
N LEU A 178 -8.59 6.23 9.20
CA LEU A 178 -8.18 5.52 8.00
C LEU A 178 -6.98 4.61 8.29
N ARG A 179 -5.95 5.13 8.98
CA ARG A 179 -4.79 4.35 9.39
C ARG A 179 -5.18 3.14 10.23
N CYS A 180 -6.02 3.34 11.25
CA CYS A 180 -6.53 2.25 12.09
C CYS A 180 -7.30 1.20 11.27
N SER A 181 -8.16 1.65 10.34
CA SER A 181 -8.89 0.75 9.43
C SER A 181 -7.97 0.00 8.48
N ALA A 182 -6.88 0.61 8.01
CA ALA A 182 -5.94 0.02 7.07
C ALA A 182 -5.00 -0.99 7.75
N GLN A 183 -4.58 -0.71 8.99
CA GLN A 183 -3.77 -1.63 9.81
C GLN A 183 -4.58 -2.85 10.28
N ARG A 184 -5.90 -2.72 10.42
CA ARG A 184 -6.82 -3.82 10.75
C ARG A 184 -7.40 -4.49 9.51
N ALA A 185 -7.19 -3.93 8.32
CA ALA A 185 -7.58 -4.61 7.11
C ALA A 185 -6.84 -5.96 7.15
N PRO A 186 -7.55 -7.08 6.94
CA PRO A 186 -6.90 -8.37 6.96
C PRO A 186 -5.74 -8.25 5.98
N SER A 187 -4.52 -8.37 6.51
CA SER A 187 -3.31 -8.46 5.74
C SER A 187 -3.45 -9.73 4.94
N THR A 188 -4.10 -9.64 3.78
CA THR A 188 -4.47 -10.73 2.88
C THR A 188 -4.67 -12.09 3.59
N LEU A 189 -5.89 -12.34 4.10
CA LEU A 189 -6.43 -13.70 4.31
C LEU A 189 -5.71 -14.70 5.24
N VAL A 190 -5.14 -14.30 6.37
CA VAL A 190 -4.61 -15.29 7.35
C VAL A 190 -5.70 -16.18 7.98
N ARG A 191 -7.00 -15.91 7.76
CA ARG A 191 -8.10 -16.79 8.20
C ARG A 191 -9.27 -16.76 7.23
N ALA A 192 -9.33 -17.75 6.34
CA ALA A 192 -10.57 -18.36 5.87
C ALA A 192 -10.26 -19.81 5.53
#